data_AF-A0AAU7NVS8-F1
#
_entry.id   AF-A0AAU7NVS8-F1
#
_cell.length_a   1.000
_cell.length_b   1.000
_cell.length_c   1.000
_cell.angle_alpha   90.00
_cell.angle_beta   90.00
_cell.angle_gamma   90.00
#
_symmetry.space_group_name_H-M   'P 1'
#
loop_
_entity.id
_entity.type
_entity.pdbx_description
1 polymer ?
#
loop_
_entity_poly.entity_id
_entity_poly.type
_entity_poly.pdbx_seq_one_letter_code
_entity_poly.pdbx_strand_id
1 'polypeptide(L)'
;MKKIIILLMAGLLCSQSLNADTAPAQEILPPGYGPLQFEPPAPGSYALPVIGPAADGTVLTSDNQSIQLHELMGDRIVLLSFIYATCSDVSGCPLATAVFHKINRRLQKEPRLAKQLRLLTLSFNPEHDTPEAMRHYGAGFANDTVDWRFLTTATERQLQPILDQYQQSIQKIYDADGQFTGTFSHILRVYLIDQNKRLRNIYSVSFLHADTLINDIKTLLAESDEIKPQTDQPARFQAGDNKQRYEQPDYQTQSIALNQRRGQETDLIAYAENPPLGLPDVPVPADNPLTTEKIALGRKLFYDRRLSLNDTFSCAMCHIPEQGFSSNEMATAVGIEGRSVRRNSPTLYNAAYAPLLFHDGRESTLEQQVWSPLLAHNEMGNPSIGYVIDKINALPDYDGLFESIFDRKAGMETIGQAIASYERTLNSADSPFDRWYYGKQQNAIDAAAKRGFDLFNGKAGCSACHRVEKSHALFSDYRLHNTGIGYRDAMQKTPAKQKIQLAPGVFVEVDSDTIKAVSESKPNDLGRYEISQNPDDSWKYKTPSLRNIALTAPYMHNGSLSSLKEVLRFYNQGGIANENLDPLIKPLQLTDDEITDILAFLQTLTGGNVDELVGDAYAAPVGDR
;
A
#
# COMPACT_ATOMS: atom_id res chain seq x y z
N MET A 1 36.85 -56.87 -58.92
CA MET A 1 36.37 -56.69 -60.31
C MET A 1 34.86 -56.50 -60.27
N LYS A 2 34.40 -55.31 -60.66
CA LYS A 2 33.01 -54.87 -60.65
C LYS A 2 32.22 -55.55 -61.77
N LYS A 3 30.99 -55.99 -61.50
CA LYS A 3 29.96 -56.20 -62.53
C LYS A 3 28.79 -55.29 -62.25
N ILE A 4 28.38 -54.65 -63.34
CA ILE A 4 27.40 -53.59 -63.51
C ILE A 4 26.00 -54.21 -63.51
N ILE A 5 25.06 -53.60 -62.80
CA ILE A 5 23.63 -53.68 -63.10
C ILE A 5 23.11 -52.26 -63.18
N ILE A 6 22.60 -51.94 -64.37
CA ILE A 6 21.87 -50.73 -64.74
C ILE A 6 20.41 -50.96 -64.32
N LEU A 7 19.80 -49.99 -63.64
CA LEU A 7 18.34 -49.85 -63.65
C LEU A 7 17.99 -48.36 -63.74
N LEU A 8 17.15 -48.05 -64.73
CA LEU A 8 16.61 -46.74 -65.07
C LEU A 8 15.87 -46.11 -63.88
N MET A 9 16.07 -44.82 -63.66
CA MET A 9 15.05 -43.97 -63.05
C MET A 9 14.96 -42.62 -63.75
N ALA A 10 13.72 -42.24 -64.04
CA ALA A 10 13.30 -41.13 -64.88
C ALA A 10 13.70 -39.76 -64.30
N GLY A 11 14.06 -38.86 -65.20
CA GLY A 11 14.21 -37.44 -64.90
C GLY A 11 12.87 -36.72 -64.89
N LEU A 12 12.68 -35.83 -63.91
CA LEU A 12 11.94 -34.60 -64.09
C LEU A 12 12.73 -33.47 -63.43
N LEU A 13 13.04 -32.47 -64.24
CA LEU A 13 13.72 -31.23 -63.86
C LEU A 13 12.83 -30.42 -62.91
N CYS A 14 13.40 -29.96 -61.80
CA CYS A 14 12.94 -28.74 -61.15
C CYS A 14 14.12 -28.02 -60.49
N SER A 15 14.19 -26.73 -60.76
CA SER A 15 15.22 -25.75 -60.40
C SER A 15 15.53 -25.72 -58.90
N GLN A 16 16.83 -25.79 -58.56
CA GLN A 16 17.32 -25.49 -57.22
C GLN A 16 17.40 -23.96 -57.03
N SER A 17 16.47 -23.41 -56.26
CA SER A 17 16.68 -22.15 -55.54
C SER A 17 17.03 -22.50 -54.09
N LEU A 18 18.23 -22.11 -53.65
CA LEU A 18 18.65 -22.20 -52.26
C LEU A 18 17.69 -21.40 -51.37
N ASN A 19 16.86 -22.08 -50.60
CA ASN A 19 16.18 -21.49 -49.45
C ASN A 19 17.12 -21.60 -48.25
N ALA A 20 17.62 -20.45 -47.80
CA ALA A 20 18.18 -20.31 -46.47
C ALA A 20 17.00 -20.25 -45.49
N ASP A 21 16.82 -21.32 -44.71
CA ASP A 21 15.95 -21.32 -43.53
C ASP A 21 16.55 -20.35 -42.49
N THR A 22 15.95 -19.17 -42.33
CA THR A 22 16.21 -18.29 -41.20
C THR A 22 15.30 -18.67 -40.04
N ALA A 23 15.91 -19.12 -38.94
CA ALA A 23 15.28 -19.30 -37.64
C ALA A 23 14.54 -18.02 -37.18
N PRO A 24 13.45 -18.13 -36.39
CA PRO A 24 12.76 -16.95 -35.86
C PRO A 24 13.68 -16.16 -34.93
N ALA A 25 13.74 -14.85 -35.12
CA ALA A 25 14.49 -13.94 -34.27
C ALA A 25 14.05 -14.08 -32.79
N GLN A 26 15.02 -14.27 -31.91
CA GLN A 26 14.82 -14.38 -30.47
C GLN A 26 14.39 -12.99 -29.94
N GLU A 27 13.11 -12.83 -29.56
CA GLU A 27 12.61 -11.62 -28.87
C GLU A 27 13.39 -11.47 -27.55
N ILE A 28 14.28 -10.47 -27.46
CA ILE A 28 14.95 -10.11 -26.21
C ILE A 28 13.87 -9.48 -25.31
N LEU A 29 13.34 -10.26 -24.37
CA LEU A 29 12.38 -9.77 -23.38
C LEU A 29 13.13 -9.14 -22.19
N PRO A 30 12.56 -8.11 -21.55
CA PRO A 30 13.19 -7.51 -20.37
C PRO A 30 13.37 -8.54 -19.24
N PRO A 31 14.40 -8.39 -18.39
CA PRO A 31 14.61 -9.25 -17.23
C PRO A 31 13.35 -9.33 -16.36
N GLY A 32 12.86 -10.54 -16.10
CA GLY A 32 11.64 -10.78 -15.31
C GLY A 32 10.32 -10.75 -16.10
N TYR A 33 10.34 -10.39 -17.38
CA TYR A 33 9.15 -10.43 -18.23
C TYR A 33 9.04 -11.77 -18.97
N GLY A 34 8.05 -12.58 -18.59
CA GLY A 34 7.79 -13.92 -19.13
C GLY A 34 6.37 -14.09 -19.66
N PRO A 35 5.96 -15.31 -20.05
CA PRO A 35 4.56 -15.61 -20.28
C PRO A 35 3.75 -15.32 -18.99
N LEU A 36 2.49 -14.91 -19.16
CA LEU A 36 1.58 -14.69 -18.04
C LEU A 36 1.52 -15.95 -17.18
N GLN A 37 1.87 -15.82 -15.90
CA GLN A 37 2.03 -16.98 -14.99
C GLN A 37 0.70 -17.48 -14.40
N PHE A 38 -0.42 -16.86 -14.79
CA PHE A 38 -1.76 -17.22 -14.36
C PHE A 38 -2.72 -17.14 -15.55
N GLU A 39 -3.84 -17.85 -15.45
CA GLU A 39 -4.92 -17.74 -16.43
C GLU A 39 -5.75 -16.47 -16.14
N PRO A 40 -5.86 -15.52 -17.09
CA PRO A 40 -6.61 -14.30 -16.85
C PRO A 40 -8.12 -14.61 -16.75
N PRO A 41 -8.87 -13.88 -15.91
CA PRO A 41 -10.31 -14.12 -15.74
C PRO A 41 -11.06 -14.01 -17.07
N ALA A 42 -12.14 -14.77 -17.19
CA ALA A 42 -12.95 -14.78 -18.40
C ALA A 42 -13.57 -13.38 -18.64
N PRO A 43 -13.58 -12.87 -19.90
CA PRO A 43 -14.19 -11.58 -20.19
C PRO A 43 -15.64 -11.49 -19.72
N GLY A 44 -15.99 -10.41 -19.02
CA GLY A 44 -17.33 -10.19 -18.45
C GLY A 44 -17.62 -10.90 -17.13
N SER A 45 -16.68 -11.69 -16.58
CA SER A 45 -16.82 -12.28 -15.24
C SER A 45 -16.51 -11.31 -14.09
N TYR A 46 -16.11 -10.08 -14.41
CA TYR A 46 -15.74 -9.01 -13.50
C TYR A 46 -16.13 -7.66 -14.11
N ALA A 47 -16.11 -6.59 -13.32
CA ALA A 47 -16.35 -5.23 -13.78
C ALA A 47 -15.11 -4.37 -13.49
N LEU A 48 -14.79 -3.45 -14.41
CA LEU A 48 -13.67 -2.53 -14.21
C LEU A 48 -14.16 -1.26 -13.51
N PRO A 49 -13.56 -0.81 -12.40
CA PRO A 49 -14.01 0.41 -11.73
C PRO A 49 -13.78 1.65 -12.61
N VAL A 50 -14.51 2.73 -12.34
CA VAL A 50 -14.19 4.06 -12.88
C VAL A 50 -13.18 4.70 -11.93
N ILE A 51 -11.94 4.91 -12.40
CA ILE A 51 -10.85 5.51 -11.62
C ILE A 51 -10.99 7.04 -11.61
N GLY A 52 -11.33 7.62 -12.75
CA GLY A 52 -11.46 9.08 -12.91
C GLY A 52 -11.62 9.48 -14.37
N PRO A 53 -11.72 10.79 -14.67
CA PRO A 53 -11.74 11.28 -16.04
C PRO A 53 -10.35 11.13 -16.69
N ALA A 54 -10.31 10.76 -17.97
CA ALA A 54 -9.11 10.81 -18.78
C ALA A 54 -8.72 12.27 -19.06
N ALA A 55 -7.42 12.59 -19.05
CA ALA A 55 -6.97 13.95 -19.31
C ALA A 55 -7.25 14.38 -20.75
N ASP A 56 -7.55 15.66 -20.94
CA ASP A 56 -7.64 16.30 -22.24
C ASP A 56 -6.50 17.33 -22.42
N GLY A 57 -6.20 17.67 -23.65
CA GLY A 57 -5.19 18.64 -23.99
C GLY A 57 -4.86 18.63 -25.47
N THR A 58 -4.21 19.69 -25.93
CA THR A 58 -3.83 19.80 -27.33
C THR A 58 -2.61 18.94 -27.62
N VAL A 59 -2.74 18.03 -28.58
CA VAL A 59 -1.67 17.15 -29.07
C VAL A 59 -1.44 17.35 -30.56
N LEU A 60 -0.23 17.01 -31.01
CA LEU A 60 0.15 16.98 -32.42
C LEU A 60 0.18 15.54 -32.91
N THR A 61 -0.50 15.27 -34.03
CA THR A 61 -0.41 13.97 -34.71
C THR A 61 0.91 13.86 -35.49
N SER A 62 1.27 12.65 -35.91
CA SER A 62 2.39 12.40 -36.83
C SER A 62 2.30 13.16 -38.16
N ASP A 63 1.10 13.63 -38.54
CA ASP A 63 0.84 14.45 -39.72
C ASP A 63 0.92 15.96 -39.43
N ASN A 64 1.42 16.32 -38.25
CA ASN A 64 1.53 17.69 -37.75
C ASN A 64 0.18 18.42 -37.66
N GLN A 65 -0.89 17.67 -37.37
CA GLN A 65 -2.21 18.25 -37.12
C GLN A 65 -2.41 18.44 -35.61
N SER A 66 -2.83 19.65 -35.23
CA SER A 66 -3.21 19.97 -33.86
C SER A 66 -4.65 19.52 -33.60
N ILE A 67 -4.85 18.71 -32.57
CA ILE A 67 -6.16 18.15 -32.20
C ILE A 67 -6.27 18.02 -30.67
N GLN A 68 -7.49 18.10 -30.13
CA GLN A 68 -7.72 17.75 -28.74
C GLN A 68 -7.62 16.24 -28.52
N LEU A 69 -6.97 15.82 -27.44
CA LEU A 69 -6.78 14.41 -27.15
C LEU A 69 -8.13 13.67 -27.04
N HIS A 70 -9.14 14.26 -26.40
CA HIS A 70 -10.50 13.68 -26.31
C HIS A 70 -11.19 13.53 -27.67
N GLU A 71 -11.02 14.50 -28.56
CA GLU A 71 -11.51 14.42 -29.94
C GLU A 71 -10.83 13.28 -30.68
N LEU A 72 -9.50 13.13 -30.51
CA LEU A 72 -8.73 12.03 -31.05
C LEU A 72 -9.09 10.68 -30.44
N MET A 73 -9.63 10.61 -29.22
CA MET A 73 -10.12 9.35 -28.65
C MET A 73 -11.43 8.88 -29.33
N GLY A 74 -12.29 9.81 -29.77
CA GLY A 74 -13.53 9.49 -30.49
C GLY A 74 -14.52 8.66 -29.67
N ASP A 75 -15.29 7.78 -30.29
CA ASP A 75 -16.27 6.87 -29.66
C ASP A 75 -15.69 5.48 -29.33
N ARG A 76 -14.36 5.37 -29.24
CA ARG A 76 -13.65 4.10 -29.07
C ARG A 76 -13.08 3.94 -27.67
N ILE A 77 -12.84 2.69 -27.29
CA ILE A 77 -11.97 2.36 -26.16
C ILE A 77 -10.54 2.71 -26.57
N VAL A 78 -9.78 3.29 -25.65
CA VAL A 78 -8.41 3.73 -25.91
C VAL A 78 -7.43 3.06 -24.97
N LEU A 79 -6.34 2.55 -25.53
CA LEU A 79 -5.12 2.24 -24.79
C LEU A 79 -4.12 3.36 -25.03
N LEU A 80 -3.76 4.10 -23.98
CA LEU A 80 -2.81 5.21 -24.03
C LEU A 80 -1.50 4.83 -23.33
N SER A 81 -0.38 5.04 -23.99
CA SER A 81 0.96 4.88 -23.43
C SER A 81 1.77 6.17 -23.61
N PHE A 82 2.59 6.50 -22.60
CA PHE A 82 3.55 7.59 -22.65
C PHE A 82 4.95 7.04 -22.87
N ILE A 83 5.65 7.54 -23.90
CA ILE A 83 7.02 7.10 -24.24
C ILE A 83 7.92 8.28 -24.61
N TYR A 84 9.18 8.01 -24.90
CA TYR A 84 10.01 8.86 -25.77
C TYR A 84 10.84 7.98 -26.69
N ALA A 85 11.12 8.45 -27.91
CA ALA A 85 11.61 7.58 -28.98
C ALA A 85 13.02 7.04 -28.74
N THR A 86 13.86 7.78 -28.00
CA THR A 86 15.26 7.42 -27.71
C THR A 86 15.43 6.62 -26.42
N CYS A 87 14.35 6.15 -25.80
CA CYS A 87 14.40 5.40 -24.56
C CYS A 87 15.14 4.06 -24.71
N SER A 88 16.20 3.88 -23.91
CA SER A 88 16.99 2.64 -23.88
C SER A 88 16.61 1.68 -22.75
N ASP A 89 15.66 2.05 -21.87
CA ASP A 89 15.19 1.17 -20.80
C ASP A 89 14.29 0.07 -21.37
N VAL A 90 14.81 -1.14 -21.50
CA VAL A 90 14.10 -2.31 -22.04
C VAL A 90 12.82 -2.66 -21.27
N SER A 91 12.72 -2.31 -19.99
CA SER A 91 11.54 -2.53 -19.14
C SER A 91 10.54 -1.38 -19.21
N GLY A 92 10.89 -0.27 -19.87
CA GLY A 92 10.09 0.93 -20.03
C GLY A 92 9.40 1.02 -21.40
N CYS A 93 9.79 2.02 -22.20
CA CYS A 93 9.13 2.33 -23.48
C CYS A 93 9.13 1.16 -24.50
N PRO A 94 10.24 0.42 -24.72
CA PRO A 94 10.27 -0.73 -25.62
C PRO A 94 9.28 -1.83 -25.21
N LEU A 95 9.08 -2.08 -23.91
CA LEU A 95 8.11 -3.06 -23.43
C LEU A 95 6.68 -2.66 -23.81
N ALA A 96 6.30 -1.41 -23.57
CA ALA A 96 4.97 -0.92 -23.94
C ALA A 96 4.71 -1.01 -25.44
N THR A 97 5.69 -0.61 -26.26
CA THR A 97 5.61 -0.72 -27.71
C THR A 97 5.51 -2.18 -28.17
N ALA A 98 6.27 -3.10 -27.55
CA ALA A 98 6.19 -4.53 -27.86
C ALA A 98 4.83 -5.14 -27.50
N VAL A 99 4.24 -4.75 -26.37
CA VAL A 99 2.90 -5.21 -25.95
C VAL A 99 1.82 -4.65 -26.87
N PHE A 100 1.88 -3.36 -27.23
CA PHE A 100 0.96 -2.78 -28.22
C PHE A 100 1.12 -3.44 -29.58
N HIS A 101 2.33 -3.79 -30.00
CA HIS A 101 2.56 -4.55 -31.23
C HIS A 101 1.95 -5.97 -31.17
N LYS A 102 2.04 -6.67 -30.02
CA LYS A 102 1.36 -7.96 -29.81
C LYS A 102 -0.16 -7.82 -29.89
N ILE A 103 -0.72 -6.79 -29.26
CA ILE A 103 -2.15 -6.44 -29.34
C ILE A 103 -2.54 -6.17 -30.79
N ASN A 104 -1.77 -5.33 -31.49
CA ASN A 104 -1.98 -4.99 -32.90
C ASN A 104 -2.04 -6.25 -33.79
N ARG A 105 -1.07 -7.18 -33.67
CA ARG A 105 -1.08 -8.46 -34.40
C ARG A 105 -2.28 -9.34 -34.05
N ARG A 106 -2.77 -9.31 -32.81
CA ARG A 106 -3.96 -10.06 -32.38
C ARG A 106 -5.24 -9.46 -32.94
N LEU A 107 -5.37 -8.14 -32.90
CA LEU A 107 -6.53 -7.41 -33.44
C LEU A 107 -6.71 -7.61 -34.94
N GLN A 108 -5.62 -7.83 -35.70
CA GLN A 108 -5.72 -8.24 -37.11
C GLN A 108 -6.51 -9.55 -37.30
N LYS A 109 -6.50 -10.45 -36.30
CA LYS A 109 -7.29 -11.68 -36.30
C LYS A 109 -8.71 -11.48 -35.74
N GLU A 110 -9.00 -10.33 -35.13
CA GLU A 110 -10.29 -9.98 -34.53
C GLU A 110 -10.82 -8.61 -35.05
N PRO A 111 -11.19 -8.48 -36.35
CA PRO A 111 -11.49 -7.18 -36.97
C PRO A 111 -12.67 -6.42 -36.36
N ARG A 112 -13.61 -7.13 -35.72
CA ARG A 112 -14.73 -6.50 -34.99
C ARG A 112 -14.22 -5.74 -33.75
N LEU A 113 -13.31 -6.36 -33.01
CA LEU A 113 -12.67 -5.76 -31.84
C LEU A 113 -11.75 -4.60 -32.25
N ALA A 114 -11.00 -4.77 -33.35
CA ALA A 114 -10.10 -3.75 -33.88
C ALA A 114 -10.81 -2.41 -34.20
N LYS A 115 -12.07 -2.45 -34.67
CA LYS A 115 -12.86 -1.24 -34.95
C LYS A 115 -13.30 -0.47 -33.71
N GLN A 116 -13.35 -1.14 -32.55
CA GLN A 116 -13.83 -0.59 -31.28
C GLN A 116 -12.69 -0.08 -30.39
N LEU A 117 -11.44 -0.36 -30.78
CA LEU A 117 -10.24 0.02 -30.04
C LEU A 117 -9.40 1.03 -30.84
N ARG A 118 -8.75 1.94 -30.14
CA ARG A 118 -7.71 2.83 -30.67
C ARG A 118 -6.48 2.78 -29.76
N LEU A 119 -5.30 2.65 -30.37
CA LEU A 119 -4.03 2.65 -29.65
C LEU A 119 -3.40 4.03 -29.80
N LEU A 120 -3.05 4.67 -28.68
CA LEU A 120 -2.40 5.98 -28.65
C LEU A 120 -1.04 5.85 -27.96
N THR A 121 -0.01 6.39 -28.61
CA THR A 121 1.35 6.50 -28.06
C THR A 121 1.74 7.97 -28.09
N LEU A 122 1.83 8.59 -26.92
CA LEU A 122 2.13 10.01 -26.76
C LEU A 122 3.56 10.19 -26.26
N SER A 123 4.37 10.93 -27.00
CA SER A 123 5.71 11.28 -26.55
C SER A 123 5.67 12.32 -25.42
N PHE A 124 6.51 12.14 -24.41
CA PHE A 124 6.77 13.15 -23.40
C PHE A 124 8.06 13.96 -23.62
N ASN A 125 8.70 13.84 -24.79
CA ASN A 125 9.91 14.59 -25.15
C ASN A 125 9.68 15.41 -26.44
N PRO A 126 8.80 16.42 -26.42
CA PRO A 126 8.41 17.16 -27.63
C PRO A 126 9.57 17.93 -28.29
N GLU A 127 10.67 18.18 -27.57
CA GLU A 127 11.87 18.85 -28.12
C GLU A 127 12.60 17.98 -29.16
N HIS A 128 12.57 16.65 -29.00
CA HIS A 128 13.24 15.71 -29.90
C HIS A 128 12.26 14.84 -30.69
N ASP A 129 11.13 14.50 -30.10
CA ASP A 129 10.10 13.64 -30.69
C ASP A 129 9.07 14.50 -31.44
N THR A 130 9.53 15.15 -32.51
CA THR A 130 8.69 15.94 -33.41
C THR A 130 7.64 15.06 -34.11
N PRO A 131 6.58 15.64 -34.72
CA PRO A 131 5.62 14.88 -35.52
C PRO A 131 6.27 13.97 -36.57
N GLU A 132 7.35 14.44 -37.20
CA GLU A 132 8.12 13.66 -38.16
C GLU A 132 8.85 12.49 -37.48
N ALA A 133 9.52 12.72 -36.36
CA ALA A 133 10.20 11.66 -35.61
C ALA A 133 9.21 10.58 -35.14
N MET A 134 8.05 10.99 -34.63
CA MET A 134 6.99 10.07 -34.21
C MET A 134 6.38 9.31 -35.40
N ARG A 135 6.31 9.92 -36.59
CA ARG A 135 5.92 9.21 -37.82
C ARG A 135 6.92 8.11 -38.17
N HIS A 136 8.22 8.40 -38.11
CA HIS A 136 9.27 7.43 -38.39
C HIS A 136 9.28 6.30 -37.36
N TYR A 137 9.13 6.62 -36.08
CA TYR A 137 8.99 5.64 -35.01
C TYR A 137 7.78 4.71 -35.24
N GLY A 138 6.64 5.30 -35.64
CA GLY A 138 5.39 4.57 -35.86
C GLY A 138 5.31 3.76 -37.17
N ALA A 139 6.14 4.08 -38.17
CA ALA A 139 6.04 3.52 -39.52
C ALA A 139 6.13 1.98 -39.54
N GLY A 140 6.94 1.38 -38.67
CA GLY A 140 7.09 -0.08 -38.56
C GLY A 140 5.88 -0.81 -37.98
N PHE A 141 4.89 -0.08 -37.45
CA PHE A 141 3.72 -0.65 -36.76
C PHE A 141 2.39 -0.38 -37.48
N ALA A 142 2.39 0.53 -38.44
CA ALA A 142 1.20 0.94 -39.20
C ALA A 142 0.60 -0.22 -40.00
N ASN A 143 -0.73 -0.33 -39.99
CA ASN A 143 -1.50 -1.21 -40.87
C ASN A 143 -2.95 -0.71 -41.00
N ASP A 144 -3.69 -1.26 -41.96
CA ASP A 144 -5.05 -0.81 -42.30
C ASP A 144 -6.14 -1.32 -41.34
N THR A 145 -5.80 -2.24 -40.43
CA THR A 145 -6.79 -2.94 -39.60
C THR A 145 -6.91 -2.34 -38.19
N VAL A 146 -5.82 -1.79 -37.66
CA VAL A 146 -5.76 -1.27 -36.28
C VAL A 146 -5.37 0.20 -36.30
N ASP A 147 -6.17 1.02 -35.64
CA ASP A 147 -5.92 2.46 -35.54
C ASP A 147 -4.91 2.75 -34.41
N TRP A 148 -3.62 2.75 -34.75
CA TRP A 148 -2.53 3.11 -33.85
C TRP A 148 -1.93 4.47 -34.23
N ARG A 149 -2.07 5.46 -33.35
CA ARG A 149 -1.58 6.82 -33.54
C ARG A 149 -0.39 7.13 -32.63
N PHE A 150 0.59 7.82 -33.21
CA PHE A 150 1.79 8.30 -32.55
C PHE A 150 1.73 9.82 -32.48
N LEU A 151 1.88 10.35 -31.27
CA LEU A 151 1.55 11.72 -30.92
C LEU A 151 2.72 12.39 -30.20
N THR A 152 2.73 13.72 -30.23
CA THR A 152 3.61 14.58 -29.43
C THR A 152 2.84 15.85 -29.03
N THR A 153 3.50 16.83 -28.42
CA THR A 153 2.93 18.16 -28.17
C THR A 153 3.82 19.23 -28.78
N ALA A 154 3.37 20.48 -28.87
CA ALA A 154 4.22 21.54 -29.43
C ALA A 154 5.33 21.95 -28.45
N THR A 155 5.09 21.83 -27.14
CA THR A 155 6.04 22.24 -26.08
C THR A 155 5.81 21.43 -24.80
N GLU A 156 6.84 21.31 -23.96
CA GLU A 156 6.72 20.71 -22.63
C GLU A 156 5.63 21.38 -21.77
N ARG A 157 5.44 22.71 -21.91
CA ARG A 157 4.40 23.45 -21.19
C ARG A 157 2.98 22.98 -21.53
N GLN A 158 2.75 22.55 -22.77
CA GLN A 158 1.45 22.01 -23.18
C GLN A 158 1.26 20.55 -22.79
N LEU A 159 2.37 19.82 -22.66
CA LEU A 159 2.38 18.43 -22.19
C LEU A 159 2.12 18.32 -20.68
N GLN A 160 2.66 19.23 -19.88
CA GLN A 160 2.67 19.12 -18.42
C GLN A 160 1.27 18.92 -17.80
N PRO A 161 0.22 19.68 -18.19
CA PRO A 161 -1.12 19.46 -17.63
C PRO A 161 -1.69 18.07 -17.93
N ILE A 162 -1.36 17.50 -19.09
CA ILE A 162 -1.77 16.14 -19.46
C ILE A 162 -1.07 15.13 -18.53
N LEU A 163 0.24 15.29 -18.32
CA LEU A 163 1.01 14.41 -17.44
C LEU A 163 0.54 14.50 -15.98
N ASP A 164 0.31 15.70 -15.46
CA ASP A 164 -0.14 15.94 -14.09
C ASP A 164 -1.48 15.26 -13.82
N GLN A 165 -2.43 15.38 -14.75
CA GLN A 165 -3.75 14.78 -14.61
C GLN A 165 -3.72 13.24 -14.71
N TYR A 166 -2.78 12.68 -15.46
CA TYR A 166 -2.49 11.24 -15.44
C TYR A 166 -1.56 10.80 -14.29
N GLN A 167 -1.11 11.74 -13.44
CA GLN A 167 -0.10 11.52 -12.40
C GLN A 167 1.19 10.89 -12.93
N GLN A 168 1.55 11.18 -14.18
CA GLN A 168 2.70 10.65 -14.89
C GLN A 168 3.94 11.52 -14.61
N SER A 169 4.60 11.28 -13.49
CA SER A 169 5.84 11.99 -13.15
C SER A 169 6.98 11.61 -14.10
N ILE A 170 7.65 12.62 -14.64
CA ILE A 170 8.87 12.48 -15.44
C ILE A 170 9.99 13.32 -14.80
N GLN A 171 11.21 12.77 -14.74
CA GLN A 171 12.38 13.50 -14.22
C GLN A 171 13.49 13.47 -15.27
N LYS A 172 14.01 14.66 -15.61
CA LYS A 172 15.20 14.80 -16.45
C LYS A 172 16.43 14.34 -15.66
N ILE A 173 17.26 13.49 -16.26
CA ILE A 173 18.52 13.04 -15.64
C ILE A 173 19.62 14.03 -16.05
N TYR A 174 20.41 14.48 -15.07
CA TYR A 174 21.53 15.38 -15.29
C TYR A 174 22.83 14.67 -14.91
N ASP A 175 23.91 14.96 -15.63
CA ASP A 175 25.25 14.46 -15.29
C ASP A 175 25.88 15.25 -14.13
N ALA A 176 27.10 14.87 -13.75
CA ALA A 176 27.83 15.49 -12.65
C ALA A 176 28.14 16.99 -12.88
N ASP A 177 28.11 17.44 -14.13
CA ASP A 177 28.34 18.83 -14.53
C ASP A 177 27.02 19.61 -14.69
N GLY A 178 25.89 18.99 -14.35
CA GLY A 178 24.54 19.59 -14.42
C GLY A 178 23.98 19.68 -15.84
N GLN A 179 24.56 18.99 -16.82
CA GLN A 179 24.04 18.94 -18.18
C GLN A 179 23.00 17.83 -18.32
N PHE A 180 21.92 18.11 -19.04
CA PHE A 180 20.88 17.12 -19.29
C PHE A 180 21.44 15.96 -20.13
N THR A 181 21.31 14.73 -19.65
CA THR A 181 21.88 13.54 -20.30
C THR A 181 21.11 13.10 -21.54
N GLY A 182 19.98 13.75 -21.86
CA GLY A 182 19.06 13.30 -22.91
C GLY A 182 18.16 12.14 -22.49
N THR A 183 18.22 11.72 -21.22
CA THR A 183 17.44 10.60 -20.69
C THR A 183 16.49 11.03 -19.57
N PHE A 184 15.36 10.34 -19.49
CA PHE A 184 14.33 10.60 -18.49
C PHE A 184 14.17 9.39 -17.58
N SER A 185 13.99 9.65 -16.29
CA SER A 185 13.47 8.67 -15.34
C SER A 185 11.94 8.83 -15.28
N HIS A 186 11.22 7.75 -15.55
CA HIS A 186 9.76 7.70 -15.39
C HIS A 186 9.30 6.27 -15.13
N ILE A 187 8.12 6.14 -14.51
CA ILE A 187 7.48 4.82 -14.30
C ILE A 187 6.64 4.50 -15.53
N LEU A 188 6.79 3.29 -16.09
CA LEU A 188 5.96 2.83 -17.18
C LEU A 188 4.51 2.63 -16.71
N ARG A 189 3.57 3.28 -17.41
CA ARG A 189 2.13 3.10 -17.23
C ARG A 189 1.42 3.08 -18.58
N VAL A 190 0.46 2.17 -18.71
CA VAL A 190 -0.49 2.14 -19.83
C VAL A 190 -1.90 2.32 -19.25
N TYR A 191 -2.69 3.18 -19.86
CA TYR A 191 -4.01 3.56 -19.39
C TYR A 191 -5.09 2.95 -20.29
N LEU A 192 -6.08 2.29 -19.70
CA LEU A 192 -7.31 1.86 -20.37
C LEU A 192 -8.41 2.90 -20.16
N ILE A 193 -8.94 3.43 -21.25
CA ILE A 193 -9.94 4.49 -21.25
C ILE A 193 -11.19 4.02 -21.99
N ASP A 194 -12.37 4.21 -21.40
CA ASP A 194 -13.65 3.84 -22.03
C ASP A 194 -14.17 4.90 -23.02
N GLN A 195 -15.28 4.57 -23.69
CA GLN A 195 -15.90 5.44 -24.70
C GLN A 195 -16.35 6.79 -24.11
N ASN A 196 -16.63 6.84 -22.81
CA ASN A 196 -17.03 8.03 -22.07
C ASN A 196 -15.83 8.84 -21.52
N LYS A 197 -14.61 8.55 -21.99
CA LYS A 197 -13.36 9.22 -21.57
C LYS A 197 -13.08 9.03 -20.08
N ARG A 198 -13.41 7.85 -19.54
CA ARG A 198 -13.11 7.51 -18.15
C ARG A 198 -11.99 6.49 -18.09
N LEU A 199 -11.04 6.70 -17.18
CA LEU A 199 -9.99 5.75 -16.85
C LEU A 199 -10.60 4.54 -16.16
N ARG A 200 -10.33 3.35 -16.69
CA ARG A 200 -10.86 2.06 -16.19
C ARG A 200 -9.78 1.16 -15.60
N ASN A 201 -8.54 1.29 -16.06
CA ASN A 201 -7.39 0.59 -15.49
C ASN A 201 -6.06 1.30 -15.80
N ILE A 202 -5.02 1.02 -15.01
CA ILE A 202 -3.65 1.50 -15.19
C ILE A 202 -2.70 0.30 -15.04
N TYR A 203 -2.01 -0.08 -16.12
CA TYR A 203 -1.11 -1.24 -16.14
C TYR A 203 0.33 -0.82 -15.86
N SER A 204 0.98 -1.52 -14.93
CA SER A 204 2.42 -1.43 -14.66
C SER A 204 3.20 -2.53 -15.38
N VAL A 205 4.53 -2.45 -15.36
CA VAL A 205 5.46 -3.43 -16.00
C VAL A 205 5.07 -4.88 -15.73
N SER A 206 4.74 -5.23 -14.48
CA SER A 206 4.42 -6.60 -14.07
C SER A 206 3.07 -7.13 -14.55
N PHE A 207 2.14 -6.24 -14.95
CA PHE A 207 0.78 -6.60 -15.37
C PHE A 207 0.48 -6.22 -16.83
N LEU A 208 1.44 -5.63 -17.53
CA LEU A 208 1.30 -5.19 -18.92
C LEU A 208 1.43 -6.39 -19.88
N HIS A 209 0.40 -7.23 -19.94
CA HIS A 209 0.33 -8.38 -20.85
C HIS A 209 -0.83 -8.23 -21.84
N ALA A 210 -0.58 -8.56 -23.12
CA ALA A 210 -1.58 -8.43 -24.18
C ALA A 210 -2.86 -9.25 -23.91
N ASP A 211 -2.75 -10.39 -23.23
CA ASP A 211 -3.92 -11.21 -22.85
C ASP A 211 -4.80 -10.50 -21.82
N THR A 212 -4.20 -9.94 -20.77
CA THR A 212 -4.90 -9.17 -19.74
C THR A 212 -5.61 -7.95 -20.34
N LEU A 213 -4.90 -7.17 -21.16
CA LEU A 213 -5.47 -5.96 -21.78
C LEU A 213 -6.65 -6.30 -22.70
N ILE A 214 -6.56 -7.39 -23.47
CA ILE A 214 -7.66 -7.82 -24.36
C ILE A 214 -8.87 -8.31 -23.57
N ASN A 215 -8.68 -9.03 -22.47
CA ASN A 215 -9.79 -9.46 -21.62
C ASN A 215 -10.48 -8.27 -20.96
N ASP A 216 -9.73 -7.28 -20.49
CA ASP A 216 -10.28 -6.03 -19.94
C ASP A 216 -11.11 -5.27 -20.99
N ILE A 217 -10.58 -5.13 -22.22
CA ILE A 217 -11.32 -4.50 -23.32
C ILE A 217 -12.61 -5.26 -23.64
N LYS A 218 -12.55 -6.60 -23.73
CA LYS A 218 -13.73 -7.43 -23.99
C LYS A 218 -14.77 -7.32 -22.86
N THR A 219 -14.30 -7.20 -21.62
CA THR A 219 -15.15 -6.94 -20.45
C THR A 219 -15.86 -5.59 -20.58
N LEU A 220 -15.13 -4.51 -20.90
CA LEU A 220 -15.74 -3.18 -21.13
C LEU A 220 -16.77 -3.18 -22.25
N LEU A 221 -16.54 -3.93 -23.33
CA LEU A 221 -17.47 -4.01 -24.46
C LEU A 221 -18.71 -4.86 -24.16
N ALA A 222 -18.62 -5.75 -23.17
CA ALA A 222 -19.75 -6.55 -22.70
C ALA A 222 -20.56 -5.85 -21.61
N GLU A 223 -20.03 -4.76 -21.02
CA GLU A 223 -20.78 -3.93 -20.07
C GLU A 223 -21.91 -3.20 -20.81
N SER A 224 -23.16 -3.45 -20.40
CA SER A 224 -24.29 -2.62 -20.79
C SER A 224 -24.22 -1.28 -20.06
N ASP A 225 -24.47 -0.15 -20.74
CA ASP A 225 -24.58 1.21 -20.17
C ASP A 225 -25.63 1.35 -19.05
N GLU A 226 -26.40 0.30 -18.76
CA GLU A 226 -27.08 0.15 -17.48
C GLU A 226 -26.04 -0.01 -16.37
N ILE A 227 -25.59 1.14 -15.85
CA ILE A 227 -25.09 1.26 -14.48
C ILE A 227 -26.19 0.65 -13.61
N LYS A 228 -26.07 -0.63 -13.23
CA LYS A 228 -26.80 -1.13 -12.08
C LYS A 228 -26.34 -0.25 -10.93
N PRO A 229 -27.22 0.60 -10.36
CA PRO A 229 -26.85 1.32 -9.16
C PRO A 229 -26.43 0.23 -8.19
N GLN A 230 -25.18 0.26 -7.73
CA GLN A 230 -24.89 -0.39 -6.47
C GLN A 230 -25.88 0.24 -5.50
N THR A 231 -26.88 -0.56 -5.14
CA THR A 231 -27.91 -0.22 -4.18
C THR A 231 -27.25 0.49 -3.02
N ASP A 232 -27.78 1.65 -2.63
CA ASP A 232 -27.46 2.38 -1.40
C ASP A 232 -27.31 1.37 -0.25
N GLN A 233 -26.09 0.88 -0.03
CA GLN A 233 -25.78 0.03 1.09
C GLN A 233 -25.38 0.97 2.24
N PRO A 234 -26.05 0.86 3.39
CA PRO A 234 -25.78 1.70 4.53
C PRO A 234 -24.52 1.19 5.25
N ALA A 235 -23.35 1.46 4.69
CA ALA A 235 -22.09 1.39 5.41
C ALA A 235 -21.30 2.66 5.08
N ARG A 236 -21.39 3.65 5.98
CA ARG A 236 -20.76 4.96 5.78
C ARG A 236 -19.30 4.98 6.19
N PHE A 237 -18.87 4.14 7.14
CA PHE A 237 -17.48 3.94 7.60
C PHE A 237 -17.43 2.68 8.41
N GLN A 238 -16.48 1.80 8.12
CA GLN A 238 -16.21 0.65 8.97
C GLN A 238 -14.70 0.45 9.03
N ALA A 239 -14.23 -0.25 10.07
CA ALA A 239 -12.94 -0.89 10.00
C ALA A 239 -12.81 -1.67 8.67
N GLY A 240 -11.62 -1.64 8.10
CA GLY A 240 -11.27 -2.35 6.88
C GLY A 240 -11.18 -3.86 7.13
N ASP A 241 -10.40 -4.54 6.30
CA ASP A 241 -10.30 -5.99 6.35
C ASP A 241 -9.88 -6.56 7.71
N ASN A 242 -10.63 -7.56 8.17
CA ASN A 242 -10.23 -8.41 9.29
C ASN A 242 -9.46 -9.61 8.75
N LYS A 243 -8.13 -9.59 8.87
CA LYS A 243 -7.24 -10.66 8.37
C LYS A 243 -7.26 -11.96 9.19
N GLN A 244 -8.20 -12.13 10.12
CA GLN A 244 -8.43 -13.42 10.72
C GLN A 244 -8.92 -14.41 9.66
N ARG A 245 -8.30 -15.59 9.63
CA ARG A 245 -8.55 -16.62 8.61
C ARG A 245 -8.11 -16.23 7.19
N TYR A 246 -7.25 -15.22 7.04
CA TYR A 246 -6.71 -14.85 5.73
C TYR A 246 -5.92 -15.99 5.05
N GLU A 247 -5.46 -16.97 5.82
CA GLU A 247 -4.85 -18.20 5.31
C GLU A 247 -5.85 -19.19 4.68
N GLN A 248 -7.16 -18.91 4.74
CA GLN A 248 -8.19 -19.76 4.15
C GLN A 248 -8.59 -19.27 2.76
N PRO A 249 -8.84 -20.19 1.79
CA PRO A 249 -9.24 -19.83 0.43
C PRO A 249 -10.66 -19.26 0.34
N ASP A 250 -11.49 -19.41 1.39
CA ASP A 250 -12.84 -18.88 1.49
C ASP A 250 -12.92 -17.48 2.11
N TYR A 251 -11.76 -16.85 2.38
CA TYR A 251 -11.70 -15.49 2.91
C TYR A 251 -12.46 -14.51 2.01
N GLN A 252 -13.31 -13.69 2.63
CA GLN A 252 -14.02 -12.61 1.95
C GLN A 252 -13.57 -11.28 2.55
N THR A 253 -13.17 -10.37 1.66
CA THR A 253 -12.80 -9.02 2.07
C THR A 253 -14.02 -8.26 2.62
N GLN A 254 -13.81 -7.57 3.73
CA GLN A 254 -14.71 -6.59 4.33
C GLN A 254 -14.33 -5.16 3.93
N SER A 255 -13.25 -4.99 3.15
CA SER A 255 -12.81 -3.66 2.70
C SER A 255 -13.84 -2.99 1.80
N ILE A 256 -14.04 -1.69 2.04
CA ILE A 256 -14.95 -0.84 1.29
C ILE A 256 -14.17 -0.10 0.20
N ALA A 257 -14.74 -0.05 -1.02
CA ALA A 257 -14.16 0.67 -2.14
C ALA A 257 -14.00 2.18 -1.84
N LEU A 258 -12.93 2.80 -2.34
CA LEU A 258 -12.62 4.21 -2.08
C LEU A 258 -13.79 5.16 -2.39
N ASN A 259 -14.51 4.92 -3.48
CA ASN A 259 -15.64 5.74 -3.92
C ASN A 259 -16.91 5.58 -3.06
N GLN A 260 -16.96 4.60 -2.16
CA GLN A 260 -18.06 4.34 -1.23
C GLN A 260 -17.80 4.90 0.18
N ARG A 261 -16.56 5.33 0.49
CA ARG A 261 -16.17 5.96 1.76
C ARG A 261 -16.80 7.35 1.89
N ARG A 262 -17.34 7.75 3.05
CA ARG A 262 -18.21 8.95 3.14
C ARG A 262 -18.09 9.84 4.39
N GLY A 263 -16.96 10.51 4.65
CA GLY A 263 -16.60 11.33 5.86
C GLY A 263 -17.70 11.96 6.73
N GLN A 264 -17.63 11.75 8.06
CA GLN A 264 -18.57 12.27 9.06
C GLN A 264 -17.75 12.69 10.28
N GLU A 265 -17.67 14.00 10.50
CA GLU A 265 -16.99 14.55 11.66
C GLU A 265 -17.64 14.07 12.96
N THR A 266 -16.81 13.76 13.94
CA THR A 266 -17.22 13.31 15.26
C THR A 266 -16.72 14.30 16.30
N ASP A 267 -17.47 14.44 17.39
CA ASP A 267 -17.04 15.23 18.55
C ASP A 267 -15.94 14.49 19.33
N LEU A 268 -14.72 14.51 18.79
CA LEU A 268 -13.58 13.76 19.30
C LEU A 268 -13.19 14.15 20.74
N ILE A 269 -13.41 15.41 21.13
CA ILE A 269 -13.10 15.86 22.50
C ILE A 269 -13.99 15.18 23.53
N ALA A 270 -15.23 14.82 23.17
CA ALA A 270 -16.13 14.10 24.06
C ALA A 270 -15.57 12.73 24.51
N TYR A 271 -14.84 12.01 23.64
CA TYR A 271 -14.18 10.76 24.02
C TYR A 271 -12.95 10.95 24.91
N ALA A 272 -12.40 12.16 24.99
CA ALA A 272 -11.32 12.48 25.90
C ALA A 272 -11.84 12.94 27.26
N GLU A 273 -12.90 13.77 27.27
CA GLU A 273 -13.56 14.24 28.49
C GLU A 273 -14.37 13.16 29.20
N ASN A 274 -14.98 12.26 28.42
CA ASN A 274 -15.78 11.13 28.93
C ASN A 274 -15.33 9.83 28.23
N PRO A 275 -14.21 9.23 28.68
CA PRO A 275 -13.68 8.03 28.04
C PRO A 275 -14.70 6.90 28.00
N PRO A 276 -14.81 6.16 26.88
CA PRO A 276 -15.72 5.03 26.78
C PRO A 276 -15.43 3.96 27.83
N LEU A 277 -16.47 3.18 28.18
CA LEU A 277 -16.40 2.13 29.20
C LEU A 277 -15.19 1.21 28.97
N GLY A 278 -14.39 1.01 30.02
CA GLY A 278 -13.21 0.16 30.00
C GLY A 278 -11.88 0.90 29.86
N LEU A 279 -11.90 2.21 29.64
CA LEU A 279 -10.72 3.09 29.72
C LEU A 279 -10.71 3.91 31.02
N PRO A 280 -9.53 4.29 31.53
CA PRO A 280 -9.41 5.29 32.59
C PRO A 280 -9.52 6.71 32.00
N ASP A 281 -9.44 7.72 32.87
CA ASP A 281 -9.34 9.13 32.44
C ASP A 281 -8.12 9.34 31.53
N VAL A 282 -8.28 10.12 30.45
CA VAL A 282 -7.19 10.40 29.50
C VAL A 282 -6.11 11.25 30.18
N PRO A 283 -4.82 10.84 30.10
CA PRO A 283 -3.72 11.68 30.55
C PRO A 283 -3.56 12.93 29.65
N VAL A 284 -3.89 14.10 30.19
CA VAL A 284 -3.73 15.40 29.52
C VAL A 284 -2.63 16.21 30.23
N PRO A 285 -1.53 16.57 29.55
CA PRO A 285 -0.49 17.42 30.12
C PRO A 285 -1.01 18.84 30.44
N ALA A 286 -0.56 19.41 31.55
CA ALA A 286 -0.99 20.75 31.97
C ALA A 286 -0.55 21.86 31.00
N ASP A 287 0.57 21.67 30.31
CA ASP A 287 1.12 22.56 29.29
C ASP A 287 0.49 22.35 27.90
N ASN A 288 -0.27 21.26 27.70
CA ASN A 288 -1.02 21.01 26.48
C ASN A 288 -2.48 20.58 26.75
N PRO A 289 -3.33 21.47 27.28
CA PRO A 289 -4.74 21.19 27.45
C PRO A 289 -5.41 20.96 26.09
N LEU A 290 -6.33 19.99 26.05
CA LEU A 290 -7.13 19.69 24.86
C LEU A 290 -8.14 20.80 24.61
N THR A 291 -8.26 21.19 23.34
CA THR A 291 -9.27 22.12 22.83
C THR A 291 -9.71 21.63 21.46
N THR A 292 -10.94 21.93 21.06
CA THR A 292 -11.48 21.53 19.75
C THR A 292 -10.60 22.07 18.61
N GLU A 293 -10.07 23.28 18.76
CA GLU A 293 -9.23 23.94 17.76
C GLU A 293 -7.86 23.25 17.62
N LYS A 294 -7.21 22.88 18.73
CA LYS A 294 -5.97 22.10 18.68
C LYS A 294 -6.16 20.72 18.06
N ILE A 295 -7.27 20.04 18.40
CA ILE A 295 -7.62 18.74 17.84
C ILE A 295 -7.83 18.86 16.33
N ALA A 296 -8.57 19.87 15.87
CA ALA A 296 -8.81 20.12 14.45
C ALA A 296 -7.52 20.42 13.68
N LEU A 297 -6.63 21.25 14.24
CA LEU A 297 -5.31 21.52 13.65
C LEU A 297 -4.42 20.26 13.62
N GLY A 298 -4.40 19.49 14.70
CA GLY A 298 -3.69 18.21 14.76
C GLY A 298 -4.17 17.21 13.72
N ARG A 299 -5.50 17.10 13.58
CA ARG A 299 -6.15 16.29 12.55
C ARG A 299 -5.74 16.76 11.15
N LYS A 300 -5.81 18.07 10.87
CA LYS A 300 -5.35 18.62 9.59
C LYS A 300 -3.89 18.23 9.27
N LEU A 301 -2.98 18.41 10.23
CA LEU A 301 -1.56 18.04 10.08
C LEU A 301 -1.38 16.53 9.86
N PHE A 302 -2.11 15.68 10.59
CA PHE A 302 -1.99 14.23 10.53
C PHE A 302 -2.27 13.66 9.12
N TYR A 303 -3.19 14.27 8.36
CA TYR A 303 -3.54 13.87 6.99
C TYR A 303 -2.85 14.71 5.90
N ASP A 304 -1.99 15.67 6.25
CA ASP A 304 -1.34 16.54 5.28
C ASP A 304 -0.08 15.89 4.69
N ARG A 305 -0.13 15.57 3.39
CA ARG A 305 0.96 14.87 2.70
C ARG A 305 2.13 15.79 2.39
N ARG A 306 1.90 17.10 2.39
CA ARG A 306 2.93 18.13 2.19
C ARG A 306 3.92 18.17 3.35
N LEU A 307 3.66 17.50 4.47
CA LEU A 307 4.61 17.39 5.58
C LEU A 307 5.79 16.46 5.29
N SER A 308 5.72 15.56 4.31
CA SER A 308 6.89 14.79 3.89
C SER A 308 7.81 15.60 2.99
N LEU A 309 9.07 15.20 2.86
CA LEU A 309 10.07 15.91 2.04
C LEU A 309 9.58 16.18 0.60
N ASN A 310 8.91 15.19 0.00
CA ASN A 310 8.48 15.18 -1.39
C ASN A 310 6.96 15.41 -1.60
N ASP A 311 6.23 15.80 -0.56
CA ASP A 311 4.77 16.04 -0.59
C ASP A 311 3.89 14.80 -0.89
N THR A 312 4.37 13.59 -0.58
CA THR A 312 3.62 12.37 -0.91
C THR A 312 3.15 11.55 0.30
N PHE A 313 3.63 11.83 1.52
CA PHE A 313 3.37 11.04 2.73
C PHE A 313 2.77 11.85 3.88
N SER A 314 1.77 11.28 4.53
CA SER A 314 1.20 11.77 5.80
C SER A 314 1.21 10.66 6.86
N CYS A 315 0.92 10.99 8.12
CA CYS A 315 0.85 10.01 9.21
C CYS A 315 -0.18 8.91 8.91
N ALA A 316 -1.30 9.29 8.29
CA ALA A 316 -2.40 8.42 7.90
C ALA A 316 -2.04 7.34 6.86
N MET A 317 -0.88 7.43 6.20
CA MET A 317 -0.43 6.41 5.24
C MET A 317 0.25 5.21 5.92
N CYS A 318 0.73 5.37 7.15
CA CYS A 318 1.28 4.28 7.97
C CYS A 318 0.34 3.89 9.11
N HIS A 319 -0.48 4.84 9.57
CA HIS A 319 -1.51 4.67 10.59
C HIS A 319 -2.89 4.81 9.95
N ILE A 320 -3.22 3.85 9.09
CA ILE A 320 -4.40 3.86 8.24
C ILE A 320 -5.65 3.63 9.11
N PRO A 321 -6.59 4.59 9.18
CA PRO A 321 -7.73 4.54 10.10
C PRO A 321 -8.51 3.23 10.03
N GLU A 322 -8.88 2.80 8.82
CA GLU A 322 -9.63 1.58 8.61
C GLU A 322 -8.82 0.32 8.93
N GLN A 323 -7.50 0.37 8.90
CA GLN A 323 -6.63 -0.75 9.29
C GLN A 323 -6.28 -0.70 10.78
N GLY A 324 -7.18 -0.14 11.58
CA GLY A 324 -7.02 0.02 13.02
C GLY A 324 -6.01 1.09 13.42
N PHE A 325 -5.91 2.19 12.64
CA PHE A 325 -4.84 3.20 12.75
C PHE A 325 -3.44 2.57 12.77
N SER A 326 -3.26 1.53 11.97
CA SER A 326 -2.04 0.75 11.76
C SER A 326 -1.89 0.50 10.25
N SER A 327 -0.99 -0.38 9.84
CA SER A 327 -0.83 -0.83 8.46
C SER A 327 -0.94 -2.35 8.46
N ASN A 328 -2.11 -2.87 8.12
CA ASN A 328 -2.39 -4.31 8.18
C ASN A 328 -2.16 -5.06 6.86
N GLU A 329 -1.86 -4.32 5.78
CA GLU A 329 -1.54 -4.91 4.49
C GLU A 329 -0.11 -5.43 4.34
N MET A 330 0.80 -4.96 5.18
CA MET A 330 2.23 -5.28 5.11
C MET A 330 2.80 -5.56 6.49
N ALA A 331 3.83 -6.41 6.56
CA ALA A 331 4.57 -6.67 7.80
C ALA A 331 5.15 -5.37 8.38
N THR A 332 5.68 -4.53 7.50
CA THR A 332 6.29 -3.24 7.82
C THR A 332 5.85 -2.22 6.77
N ALA A 333 5.60 -0.98 7.19
CA ALA A 333 5.19 0.08 6.27
C ALA A 333 6.32 0.46 5.28
N VAL A 334 5.92 1.14 4.22
CA VAL A 334 6.81 1.69 3.20
C VAL A 334 6.73 3.20 3.28
N GLY A 335 7.87 3.85 3.54
CA GLY A 335 7.98 5.30 3.56
C GLY A 335 8.42 5.89 2.23
N ILE A 336 9.03 7.07 2.30
CA ILE A 336 9.46 7.86 1.14
C ILE A 336 10.31 7.04 0.14
N GLU A 337 10.03 7.21 -1.15
CA GLU A 337 10.74 6.55 -2.26
C GLU A 337 10.75 5.01 -2.21
N GLY A 338 9.81 4.38 -1.50
CA GLY A 338 9.76 2.92 -1.41
C GLY A 338 10.65 2.32 -0.32
N ARG A 339 11.27 3.15 0.53
CA ARG A 339 12.14 2.70 1.62
C ARG A 339 11.30 2.01 2.69
N SER A 340 11.62 0.77 3.00
CA SER A 340 10.86 0.01 4.00
C SER A 340 11.28 0.38 5.42
N VAL A 341 10.33 0.47 6.35
CA VAL A 341 10.66 0.53 7.77
C VAL A 341 10.97 -0.88 8.29
N ARG A 342 11.74 -0.98 9.38
CA ARG A 342 12.13 -2.29 9.96
C ARG A 342 11.11 -2.87 10.93
N ARG A 343 10.17 -2.05 11.41
CA ARG A 343 9.17 -2.39 12.43
C ARG A 343 7.75 -2.22 11.88
N ASN A 344 6.83 -3.02 12.41
CA ASN A 344 5.41 -2.90 12.16
C ASN A 344 4.88 -1.58 12.76
N SER A 345 3.99 -0.89 12.05
CA SER A 345 3.34 0.33 12.54
C SER A 345 2.34 0.00 13.64
N PRO A 346 2.58 0.38 14.91
CA PRO A 346 1.62 0.11 15.97
C PRO A 346 0.32 0.90 15.73
N THR A 347 -0.80 0.41 16.28
CA THR A 347 -2.05 1.19 16.31
C THR A 347 -1.88 2.49 17.12
N LEU A 348 -2.55 3.56 16.68
CA LEU A 348 -2.69 4.79 17.46
C LEU A 348 -3.89 4.78 18.41
N TYR A 349 -4.77 3.77 18.33
CA TYR A 349 -5.85 3.66 19.28
C TYR A 349 -5.31 3.59 20.71
N ASN A 350 -5.83 4.44 21.57
CA ASN A 350 -5.47 4.51 22.98
C ASN A 350 -3.97 4.82 23.22
N ALA A 351 -3.28 5.44 22.25
CA ALA A 351 -1.87 5.83 22.41
C ALA A 351 -1.65 6.83 23.56
N ALA A 352 -2.67 7.63 23.88
CA ALA A 352 -2.70 8.58 24.99
C ALA A 352 -2.30 7.99 26.35
N TYR A 353 -2.59 6.72 26.57
CA TYR A 353 -2.37 6.05 27.85
C TYR A 353 -0.99 5.39 27.97
N ALA A 354 -0.21 5.34 26.89
CA ALA A 354 1.09 4.71 26.88
C ALA A 354 2.16 5.65 27.48
N PRO A 355 2.81 5.29 28.61
CA PRO A 355 3.87 6.11 29.19
C PRO A 355 5.18 6.04 28.39
N LEU A 356 5.32 5.01 27.55
CA LEU A 356 6.43 4.80 26.64
C LEU A 356 5.86 4.57 25.23
N LEU A 357 6.45 5.25 24.25
CA LEU A 357 6.08 5.22 22.84
C LEU A 357 7.16 4.52 22.01
N PHE A 358 6.78 4.09 20.80
CA PHE A 358 7.51 3.12 19.98
C PHE A 358 7.65 1.72 20.61
N HIS A 359 8.01 0.74 19.79
CA HIS A 359 8.24 -0.64 20.24
C HIS A 359 9.43 -0.75 21.20
N ASP A 360 10.42 0.14 21.16
CA ASP A 360 11.58 0.17 22.05
C ASP A 360 11.43 1.12 23.25
N GLY A 361 10.27 1.79 23.37
CA GLY A 361 9.99 2.71 24.47
C GLY A 361 10.93 3.92 24.51
N ARG A 362 11.47 4.35 23.37
CA ARG A 362 12.48 5.42 23.32
C ARG A 362 11.93 6.82 23.57
N GLU A 363 10.62 7.01 23.37
CA GLU A 363 9.94 8.27 23.62
C GLU A 363 8.94 8.16 24.78
N SER A 364 8.67 9.29 25.43
CA SER A 364 7.81 9.36 26.62
C SER A 364 6.62 10.31 26.47
N THR A 365 6.56 11.10 25.39
CA THR A 365 5.48 12.04 25.13
C THR A 365 5.08 12.02 23.67
N LEU A 366 3.79 12.18 23.38
CA LEU A 366 3.28 12.25 22.01
C LEU A 366 3.82 13.50 21.30
N GLU A 367 3.95 14.61 22.02
CA GLU A 367 4.49 15.89 21.51
C GLU A 367 5.89 15.77 20.93
N GLN A 368 6.73 14.89 21.48
CA GLN A 368 8.10 14.65 21.00
C GLN A 368 8.14 13.54 19.96
N GLN A 369 7.28 12.52 20.11
CA GLN A 369 7.25 11.35 19.24
C GLN A 369 7.09 11.72 17.77
N VAL A 370 6.29 12.74 17.44
CA VAL A 370 5.99 13.16 16.06
C VAL A 370 7.22 13.58 15.25
N TRP A 371 8.30 14.00 15.90
CA TRP A 371 9.51 14.45 15.19
C TRP A 371 10.33 13.29 14.64
N SER A 372 10.27 12.12 15.28
CA SER A 372 10.93 10.92 14.77
C SER A 372 10.46 10.55 13.35
N PRO A 373 9.16 10.35 13.05
CA PRO A 373 8.69 9.99 11.71
C PRO A 373 8.89 11.12 10.69
N LEU A 374 8.75 12.38 11.12
CA LEU A 374 8.95 13.55 10.25
C LEU A 374 10.40 13.61 9.70
N LEU A 375 11.38 13.22 10.50
CA LEU A 375 12.81 13.32 10.18
C LEU A 375 13.42 11.99 9.70
N ALA A 376 12.82 10.85 10.01
CA ALA A 376 13.37 9.55 9.65
C ALA A 376 13.47 9.39 8.12
N HIS A 377 14.67 9.05 7.65
CA HIS A 377 14.99 8.99 6.22
C HIS A 377 14.19 7.94 5.44
N ASN A 378 13.63 6.95 6.13
CA ASN A 378 12.82 5.86 5.59
C ASN A 378 11.33 6.01 5.94
N GLU A 379 10.92 7.17 6.48
CA GLU A 379 9.53 7.52 6.74
C GLU A 379 9.18 8.79 5.94
N MET A 380 9.15 9.97 6.56
CA MET A 380 8.79 11.22 5.86
C MET A 380 10.00 12.00 5.32
N GLY A 381 11.20 11.69 5.79
CA GLY A 381 12.47 12.05 5.13
C GLY A 381 12.90 13.52 5.20
N ASN A 382 12.32 14.36 6.05
CA ASN A 382 12.71 15.77 6.12
C ASN A 382 14.15 15.95 6.66
N PRO A 383 14.93 16.91 6.13
CA PRO A 383 16.33 17.09 6.50
C PRO A 383 16.51 17.70 7.90
N SER A 384 15.52 18.43 8.41
CA SER A 384 15.56 19.05 9.73
C SER A 384 14.17 19.49 10.21
N ILE A 385 14.05 19.77 11.52
CA ILE A 385 12.86 20.35 12.13
C ILE A 385 12.54 21.71 11.50
N GLY A 386 13.56 22.56 11.31
CA GLY A 386 13.40 23.89 10.71
C GLY A 386 12.79 23.84 9.32
N TYR A 387 13.20 22.87 8.50
CA TYR A 387 12.62 22.66 7.17
C TYR A 387 11.11 22.39 7.21
N VAL A 388 10.64 21.55 8.14
CA VAL A 388 9.21 21.26 8.32
C VAL A 388 8.46 22.51 8.78
N ILE A 389 9.03 23.26 9.73
CA ILE A 389 8.44 24.51 10.25
C ILE A 389 8.31 25.56 9.14
N ASP A 390 9.37 25.78 8.36
CA ASP A 390 9.37 26.74 7.25
C ASP A 390 8.35 26.34 6.18
N LYS A 391 8.22 25.04 5.92
CA LYS A 391 7.25 24.50 5.00
C LYS A 391 5.82 24.80 5.44
N ILE A 392 5.46 24.51 6.70
CA ILE A 392 4.13 24.82 7.25
C ILE A 392 3.86 26.33 7.21
N ASN A 393 4.84 27.15 7.61
CA ASN A 393 4.70 28.61 7.59
C ASN A 393 4.61 29.22 6.18
N ALA A 394 4.94 28.47 5.13
CA ALA A 394 4.84 28.89 3.74
C ALA A 394 3.53 28.46 3.06
N LEU A 395 2.72 27.61 3.71
CA LEU A 395 1.47 27.10 3.17
C LEU A 395 0.32 28.08 3.47
N PRO A 396 -0.35 28.65 2.45
CA PRO A 396 -1.38 29.68 2.66
C PRO A 396 -2.55 29.25 3.54
N ASP A 397 -2.88 27.96 3.56
CA ASP A 397 -3.98 27.40 4.34
C ASP A 397 -3.64 27.21 5.84
N TYR A 398 -2.41 27.53 6.26
CA TYR A 398 -2.00 27.59 7.67
C TYR A 398 -1.77 29.02 8.18
N ASP A 399 -1.88 30.04 7.31
CA ASP A 399 -1.65 31.44 7.67
C ASP A 399 -2.58 31.88 8.81
N GLY A 400 -1.99 32.30 9.94
CA GLY A 400 -2.72 32.77 11.13
C GLY A 400 -3.38 31.67 11.95
N LEU A 401 -3.36 30.40 11.50
CA LEU A 401 -4.05 29.30 12.17
C LEU A 401 -3.36 28.95 13.49
N PHE A 402 -2.02 28.84 13.49
CA PHE A 402 -1.25 28.60 14.72
C PHE A 402 -1.35 29.78 15.69
N GLU A 403 -1.29 31.01 15.18
CA GLU A 403 -1.40 32.22 16.00
C GLU A 403 -2.76 32.30 16.70
N SER A 404 -3.84 31.90 16.03
CA SER A 404 -5.18 31.89 16.64
C SER A 404 -5.35 30.86 17.77
N ILE A 405 -4.53 29.80 17.78
CA ILE A 405 -4.66 28.67 18.70
C ILE A 405 -3.63 28.72 19.84
N PHE A 406 -2.41 29.18 19.54
CA PHE A 406 -1.25 29.13 20.46
C PHE A 406 -0.63 30.50 20.75
N ASP A 407 -1.19 31.59 20.22
CA ASP A 407 -0.66 32.96 20.26
C ASP A 407 0.76 33.09 19.68
N ARG A 408 1.16 32.13 18.84
CA ARG A 408 2.47 32.07 18.20
C ARG A 408 2.41 31.27 16.90
N LYS A 409 3.39 31.48 16.01
CA LYS A 409 3.51 30.77 14.73
C LYS A 409 3.73 29.27 14.90
N ALA A 410 3.65 28.55 13.78
CA ALA A 410 4.08 27.16 13.72
C ALA A 410 5.54 27.04 14.20
N GLY A 411 5.76 26.12 15.13
CA GLY A 411 7.05 25.86 15.76
C GLY A 411 7.08 24.45 16.33
N MET A 412 8.25 24.04 16.84
CA MET A 412 8.45 22.67 17.32
C MET A 412 7.42 22.26 18.39
N GLU A 413 7.16 23.15 19.35
CA GLU A 413 6.19 22.92 20.42
C GLU A 413 4.76 22.86 19.89
N THR A 414 4.32 23.86 19.11
CA THR A 414 2.93 24.01 18.68
C THR A 414 2.50 22.93 17.69
N ILE A 415 3.40 22.50 16.80
CA ILE A 415 3.15 21.38 15.89
C ILE A 415 3.01 20.08 16.68
N GLY A 416 3.95 19.81 17.59
CA GLY A 416 3.90 18.62 18.46
C GLY A 416 2.63 18.57 19.30
N GLN A 417 2.27 19.69 19.92
CA GLN A 417 1.07 19.82 20.73
C GLN A 417 -0.22 19.63 19.93
N ALA A 418 -0.31 20.15 18.71
CA ALA A 418 -1.47 19.99 17.85
C ALA A 418 -1.69 18.51 17.48
N ILE A 419 -0.68 17.85 16.89
CA ILE A 419 -0.79 16.44 16.48
C ILE A 419 -1.08 15.55 17.69
N ALA A 420 -0.37 15.76 18.80
CA ALA A 420 -0.58 15.01 20.03
C ALA A 420 -1.98 15.24 20.63
N SER A 421 -2.60 16.41 20.41
CA SER A 421 -3.98 16.64 20.84
C SER A 421 -4.96 15.77 20.06
N TYR A 422 -4.76 15.62 18.75
CA TYR A 422 -5.58 14.72 17.93
C TYR A 422 -5.37 13.25 18.33
N GLU A 423 -4.13 12.79 18.46
CA GLU A 423 -3.83 11.41 18.87
C GLU A 423 -4.44 11.04 20.23
N ARG A 424 -4.51 12.00 21.17
CA ARG A 424 -5.16 11.80 22.49
C ARG A 424 -6.66 11.56 22.44
N THR A 425 -7.30 11.86 21.31
CA THR A 425 -8.74 11.66 21.12
C THR A 425 -9.09 10.34 20.43
N LEU A 426 -8.10 9.60 19.93
CA LEU A 426 -8.28 8.30 19.28
C LEU A 426 -8.51 7.18 20.32
N ASN A 427 -9.52 7.36 21.17
CA ASN A 427 -9.84 6.48 22.29
C ASN A 427 -10.90 5.46 21.88
N SER A 428 -10.52 4.19 21.85
CA SER A 428 -11.37 3.10 21.41
C SER A 428 -11.58 2.06 22.50
N ALA A 429 -12.83 1.93 22.94
CA ALA A 429 -13.28 0.99 23.97
C ALA A 429 -14.80 0.77 23.88
N ASP A 430 -15.49 0.52 25.00
CA ASP A 430 -16.87 0.02 25.01
C ASP A 430 -17.01 -1.27 24.16
N SER A 431 -15.98 -2.12 24.22
CA SER A 431 -15.97 -3.39 23.49
C SER A 431 -16.99 -4.37 24.08
N PRO A 432 -17.33 -5.47 23.39
CA PRO A 432 -18.12 -6.55 23.99
C PRO A 432 -17.57 -7.03 25.34
N PHE A 433 -16.23 -7.11 25.48
CA PHE A 433 -15.59 -7.37 26.77
C PHE A 433 -15.89 -6.30 27.81
N ASP A 434 -15.74 -5.02 27.47
CA ASP A 434 -15.97 -3.92 28.43
C ASP A 434 -17.41 -3.93 28.96
N ARG A 435 -18.39 -4.12 28.07
CA ARG A 435 -19.82 -4.26 28.42
C ARG A 435 -20.07 -5.47 29.32
N TRP A 436 -19.43 -6.61 29.06
CA TRP A 436 -19.57 -7.79 29.88
C TRP A 436 -18.91 -7.64 31.25
N TYR A 437 -17.63 -7.27 31.28
CA TYR A 437 -16.80 -7.31 32.48
C TYR A 437 -17.01 -6.09 33.37
N TYR A 438 -16.99 -4.87 32.80
CA TYR A 438 -17.19 -3.63 33.56
C TYR A 438 -18.67 -3.23 33.60
N GLY A 439 -19.37 -3.33 32.46
CA GLY A 439 -20.80 -3.00 32.33
C GLY A 439 -21.77 -4.05 32.87
N LYS A 440 -21.27 -5.24 33.26
CA LYS A 440 -22.03 -6.36 33.83
C LYS A 440 -23.14 -6.92 32.92
N GLN A 441 -23.05 -6.70 31.62
CA GLN A 441 -23.98 -7.21 30.62
C GLN A 441 -23.68 -8.68 30.29
N GLN A 442 -24.44 -9.61 30.86
CA GLN A 442 -24.13 -11.06 30.81
C GLN A 442 -24.03 -11.66 29.41
N ASN A 443 -24.77 -11.11 28.45
CA ASN A 443 -24.86 -11.63 27.07
C ASN A 443 -24.01 -10.83 26.07
N ALA A 444 -23.15 -9.92 26.53
CA ALA A 444 -22.29 -9.15 25.64
C ALA A 444 -21.19 -10.01 24.99
N ILE A 445 -20.80 -11.13 25.61
CA ILE A 445 -19.89 -12.12 25.04
C ILE A 445 -20.43 -13.54 25.22
N ASP A 446 -20.01 -14.46 24.34
CA ASP A 446 -20.43 -15.86 24.38
C ASP A 446 -19.68 -16.71 25.43
N ALA A 447 -20.02 -18.00 25.51
CA ALA A 447 -19.41 -18.90 26.47
C ALA A 447 -17.93 -19.24 26.15
N ALA A 448 -17.53 -19.20 24.87
CA ALA A 448 -16.16 -19.48 24.45
C ALA A 448 -15.23 -18.34 24.87
N ALA A 449 -15.63 -17.09 24.64
CA ALA A 449 -14.90 -15.91 25.08
C ALA A 449 -14.77 -15.85 26.62
N LYS A 450 -15.79 -16.28 27.37
CA LYS A 450 -15.70 -16.38 28.84
C LYS A 450 -14.63 -17.39 29.30
N ARG A 451 -14.62 -18.60 28.71
CA ARG A 451 -13.56 -19.60 28.98
C ARG A 451 -12.19 -19.07 28.55
N GLY A 452 -12.13 -18.37 27.42
CA GLY A 452 -10.93 -17.72 26.92
C GLY A 452 -10.35 -16.71 27.89
N PHE A 453 -11.19 -15.89 28.51
CA PHE A 453 -10.79 -14.94 29.55
C PHE A 453 -10.28 -15.66 30.81
N ASP A 454 -10.92 -16.75 31.24
CA ASP A 454 -10.45 -17.54 32.38
C ASP A 454 -9.07 -18.17 32.10
N LEU A 455 -8.85 -18.68 30.88
CA LEU A 455 -7.56 -19.19 30.43
C LEU A 455 -6.50 -18.09 30.37
N PHE A 456 -6.85 -16.91 29.83
CA PHE A 456 -5.99 -15.74 29.70
C PHE A 456 -5.45 -15.28 31.06
N ASN A 457 -6.31 -15.26 32.10
CA ASN A 457 -5.93 -14.87 33.46
C ASN A 457 -5.32 -16.00 34.28
N GLY A 458 -5.66 -17.25 33.96
CA GLY A 458 -5.24 -18.43 34.69
C GLY A 458 -4.10 -19.16 34.00
N LYS A 459 -4.44 -20.27 33.33
CA LYS A 459 -3.46 -21.23 32.77
C LYS A 459 -2.45 -20.59 31.82
N ALA A 460 -2.89 -19.70 30.93
CA ALA A 460 -2.03 -19.06 29.96
C ALA A 460 -1.17 -17.92 30.57
N GLY A 461 -1.60 -17.36 31.71
CA GLY A 461 -0.84 -16.34 32.44
C GLY A 461 -0.60 -15.02 31.67
N CYS A 462 -1.35 -14.77 30.60
CA CYS A 462 -1.16 -13.61 29.72
C CYS A 462 -1.36 -12.28 30.46
N SER A 463 -2.24 -12.26 31.46
CA SER A 463 -2.55 -11.08 32.27
C SER A 463 -1.39 -10.58 33.14
N ALA A 464 -0.31 -11.36 33.27
CA ALA A 464 0.92 -10.91 33.95
C ALA A 464 1.53 -9.66 33.31
N CYS A 465 1.52 -9.60 31.97
CA CYS A 465 1.95 -8.45 31.18
C CYS A 465 0.76 -7.70 30.57
N HIS A 466 -0.30 -8.40 30.16
CA HIS A 466 -1.49 -7.79 29.56
C HIS A 466 -2.59 -7.54 30.59
N ARG A 467 -2.34 -6.56 31.46
CA ARG A 467 -3.11 -6.34 32.69
C ARG A 467 -4.57 -5.96 32.48
N VAL A 468 -5.40 -6.46 33.39
CA VAL A 468 -6.83 -6.14 33.54
C VAL A 468 -7.00 -5.50 34.92
N GLU A 469 -7.20 -4.18 34.96
CA GLU A 469 -7.35 -3.45 36.21
C GLU A 469 -8.82 -3.51 36.71
N LYS A 470 -9.02 -3.07 37.95
CA LYS A 470 -10.32 -3.16 38.62
C LYS A 470 -11.42 -2.36 37.93
N SER A 471 -11.10 -1.18 37.40
CA SER A 471 -12.05 -0.25 36.78
C SER A 471 -11.92 -0.12 35.27
N HIS A 472 -10.81 -0.58 34.70
CA HIS A 472 -10.48 -0.42 33.28
C HIS A 472 -9.48 -1.51 32.85
N ALA A 473 -9.29 -1.70 31.56
CA ALA A 473 -8.25 -2.60 31.04
C ALA A 473 -7.57 -1.98 29.83
N LEU A 474 -6.30 -1.66 29.93
CA LEU A 474 -5.48 -1.30 28.75
C LEU A 474 -4.80 -2.53 28.14
N PHE A 475 -4.88 -3.69 28.80
CA PHE A 475 -4.27 -4.94 28.37
C PHE A 475 -2.77 -4.80 28.08
N SER A 476 -2.08 -4.01 28.90
CA SER A 476 -0.63 -3.83 28.84
C SER A 476 -0.12 -3.31 30.18
N ASP A 477 1.10 -3.70 30.54
CA ASP A 477 1.89 -3.12 31.61
C ASP A 477 2.88 -2.06 31.10
N TYR A 478 2.94 -1.88 29.77
CA TYR A 478 3.86 -1.01 29.04
C TYR A 478 5.34 -1.23 29.36
N ARG A 479 5.70 -2.40 29.89
CA ARG A 479 7.09 -2.77 30.19
C ARG A 479 7.77 -3.38 28.98
N LEU A 480 9.10 -3.45 29.04
CA LEU A 480 9.96 -3.96 27.98
C LEU A 480 10.31 -5.42 28.25
N HIS A 481 9.93 -6.32 27.34
CA HIS A 481 10.13 -7.76 27.46
C HIS A 481 10.78 -8.34 26.20
N ASN A 482 11.58 -9.38 26.38
CA ASN A 482 12.17 -10.15 25.28
C ASN A 482 11.42 -11.46 25.13
N THR A 483 10.72 -11.62 24.00
CA THR A 483 10.02 -12.87 23.62
C THR A 483 10.89 -13.80 22.77
N GLY A 484 12.06 -13.31 22.34
CA GLY A 484 13.00 -14.00 21.48
C GLY A 484 12.81 -13.76 19.98
N ILE A 485 11.78 -13.02 19.54
CA ILE A 485 11.60 -12.71 18.10
C ILE A 485 12.74 -11.85 17.56
N GLY A 486 13.15 -10.80 18.28
CA GLY A 486 14.27 -9.96 17.85
C GLY A 486 15.57 -10.77 17.74
N TYR A 487 15.80 -11.67 18.70
CA TYR A 487 16.96 -12.58 18.67
C TYR A 487 16.92 -13.53 17.46
N ARG A 488 15.76 -14.12 17.16
CA ARG A 488 15.59 -14.98 15.98
C ARG A 488 15.98 -14.24 14.71
N ASP A 489 15.46 -13.03 14.53
CA ASP A 489 15.70 -12.22 13.34
C ASP A 489 17.17 -11.80 13.22
N ALA A 490 17.83 -11.46 14.33
CA ALA A 490 19.21 -10.95 14.33
C ALA A 490 20.28 -12.04 14.31
N MET A 491 20.02 -13.22 14.90
CA MET A 491 21.04 -14.23 15.19
C MET A 491 20.81 -15.58 14.53
N GLN A 492 19.57 -15.95 14.18
CA GLN A 492 19.32 -17.24 13.56
C GLN A 492 19.55 -17.20 12.06
N LYS A 493 20.00 -18.34 11.51
CA LYS A 493 20.17 -18.48 10.06
C LYS A 493 18.81 -18.40 9.39
N THR A 494 18.68 -17.48 8.43
CA THR A 494 17.53 -17.43 7.54
C THR A 494 17.33 -18.80 6.89
N PRO A 495 16.10 -19.36 6.90
CA PRO A 495 15.80 -20.61 6.22
C PRO A 495 16.20 -20.57 4.73
N ALA A 496 16.49 -21.72 4.12
CA ALA A 496 16.82 -21.78 2.69
C ALA A 496 15.64 -21.32 1.81
N LYS A 497 14.41 -21.65 2.22
CA LYS A 497 13.17 -21.23 1.58
C LYS A 497 12.26 -20.54 2.58
N GLN A 498 11.54 -19.54 2.11
CA GLN A 498 10.53 -18.83 2.88
C GLN A 498 9.16 -19.03 2.26
N LYS A 499 8.20 -19.35 3.11
CA LYS A 499 6.79 -19.44 2.73
C LYS A 499 6.20 -18.03 2.67
N ILE A 500 5.82 -17.59 1.49
CA ILE A 500 5.22 -16.28 1.23
C ILE A 500 3.75 -16.46 0.86
N GLN A 501 2.87 -15.68 1.48
CA GLN A 501 1.46 -15.63 1.09
C GLN A 501 1.28 -14.60 -0.03
N LEU A 502 0.76 -15.01 -1.19
CA LEU A 502 0.49 -14.12 -2.33
C LEU A 502 -0.95 -13.61 -2.36
N ALA A 503 -1.88 -14.43 -1.88
CA ALA A 503 -3.32 -14.14 -1.82
C ALA A 503 -3.94 -14.96 -0.69
N PRO A 504 -5.22 -14.73 -0.31
CA PRO A 504 -5.87 -15.53 0.72
C PRO A 504 -5.78 -17.03 0.41
N GLY A 505 -5.23 -17.81 1.33
CA GLY A 505 -4.95 -19.24 1.15
C GLY A 505 -3.91 -19.65 0.08
N VAL A 506 -3.31 -18.70 -0.63
CA VAL A 506 -2.30 -18.98 -1.68
C VAL A 506 -0.91 -18.69 -1.15
N PHE A 507 -0.10 -19.75 -1.04
CA PHE A 507 1.27 -19.66 -0.58
C PHE A 507 2.25 -20.19 -1.63
N VAL A 508 3.43 -19.57 -1.70
CA VAL A 508 4.55 -20.02 -2.51
C VAL A 508 5.80 -20.15 -1.63
N GLU A 509 6.62 -21.14 -1.92
CA GLU A 509 7.94 -21.29 -1.30
C GLU A 509 8.98 -20.62 -2.19
N VAL A 510 9.62 -19.57 -1.69
CA VAL A 510 10.62 -18.80 -2.44
C VAL A 510 11.99 -18.99 -1.80
N ASP A 511 13.01 -19.24 -2.63
CA ASP A 511 14.38 -19.32 -2.16
C ASP A 511 14.83 -17.98 -1.55
N SER A 512 15.43 -18.03 -0.36
CA SER A 512 15.86 -16.84 0.37
C SER A 512 16.86 -16.00 -0.42
N ASP A 513 17.65 -16.61 -1.31
CA ASP A 513 18.60 -15.89 -2.15
C ASP A 513 17.89 -15.07 -3.24
N THR A 514 16.76 -15.57 -3.76
CA THR A 514 15.88 -14.81 -4.66
C THR A 514 15.30 -13.59 -3.95
N ILE A 515 14.84 -13.76 -2.70
CA ILE A 515 14.31 -12.65 -1.89
C ILE A 515 15.41 -11.61 -1.64
N LYS A 516 16.60 -12.03 -1.23
CA LYS A 516 17.75 -11.15 -1.00
C LYS A 516 18.21 -10.40 -2.25
N ALA A 517 18.06 -10.99 -3.43
CA ALA A 517 18.44 -10.35 -4.68
C ALA A 517 17.55 -9.15 -5.06
N VAL A 518 16.32 -9.09 -4.53
CA VAL A 518 15.33 -8.03 -4.85
C VAL A 518 14.94 -7.18 -3.65
N SER A 519 15.33 -7.56 -2.43
CA SER A 519 14.95 -6.87 -1.19
C SER A 519 16.13 -6.08 -0.63
N GLU A 520 15.84 -4.94 0.01
CA GLU A 520 16.83 -4.21 0.79
C GLU A 520 17.35 -5.07 1.95
N SER A 521 18.63 -4.93 2.29
CA SER A 521 19.19 -5.60 3.47
C SER A 521 18.54 -5.04 4.73
N LYS A 522 17.76 -5.85 5.42
CA LYS A 522 17.13 -5.47 6.68
C LYS A 522 18.20 -5.36 7.78
N PRO A 523 18.43 -4.19 8.39
CA PRO A 523 19.34 -4.08 9.51
C PRO A 523 18.78 -4.86 10.71
N ASN A 524 19.68 -5.40 11.53
CA ASN A 524 19.29 -6.06 12.77
C ASN A 524 18.53 -5.08 13.67
N ASP A 525 17.47 -5.57 14.31
CA ASP A 525 16.73 -4.83 15.32
C ASP A 525 17.10 -5.41 16.68
N LEU A 526 17.83 -4.64 17.48
CA LEU A 526 18.26 -5.04 18.83
C LEU A 526 17.30 -4.55 19.92
N GLY A 527 16.16 -3.98 19.54
CA GLY A 527 15.13 -3.50 20.47
C GLY A 527 15.63 -2.35 21.34
N ARG A 528 15.34 -2.41 22.65
CA ARG A 528 15.73 -1.38 23.61
C ARG A 528 17.24 -1.12 23.69
N TYR A 529 18.08 -2.13 23.44
CA TYR A 529 19.53 -2.00 23.48
C TYR A 529 20.05 -0.83 22.63
N GLU A 530 19.42 -0.55 21.49
CA GLU A 530 19.87 0.54 20.60
C GLU A 530 19.80 1.92 21.26
N ILE A 531 18.96 2.05 22.29
CA ILE A 531 18.77 3.28 23.06
C ILE A 531 19.57 3.24 24.36
N SER A 532 19.49 2.13 25.10
CA SER A 532 20.12 2.03 26.43
C SER A 532 21.60 1.66 26.39
N GLN A 533 22.06 1.04 25.30
CA GLN A 533 23.39 0.44 25.15
C GLN A 533 23.74 -0.60 26.23
N ASN A 534 22.73 -1.04 27.01
CA ASN A 534 22.89 -2.05 28.05
C ASN A 534 22.60 -3.44 27.46
N PRO A 535 23.57 -4.38 27.43
CA PRO A 535 23.37 -5.72 26.90
C PRO A 535 22.16 -6.47 27.47
N ASP A 536 21.80 -6.23 28.73
CA ASP A 536 20.62 -6.85 29.37
C ASP A 536 19.29 -6.42 28.73
N ASP A 537 19.28 -5.35 27.93
CA ASP A 537 18.11 -4.84 27.21
C ASP A 537 18.02 -5.33 25.76
N SER A 538 18.91 -6.23 25.35
CA SER A 538 18.89 -6.80 23.99
C SER A 538 17.55 -7.45 23.68
N TRP A 539 16.97 -7.05 22.55
CA TRP A 539 15.70 -7.54 22.02
C TRP A 539 14.49 -7.38 22.94
N LYS A 540 14.55 -6.45 23.91
CA LYS A 540 13.35 -6.07 24.66
C LYS A 540 12.49 -5.09 23.87
N TYR A 541 11.20 -5.36 23.85
CA TYR A 541 10.17 -4.53 23.22
C TYR A 541 9.01 -4.30 24.19
N LYS A 542 8.33 -3.18 24.01
CA LYS A 542 7.24 -2.74 24.88
C LYS A 542 6.03 -3.64 24.68
N THR A 543 5.42 -4.07 25.78
CA THR A 543 4.12 -4.77 25.76
C THR A 543 3.09 -3.89 25.05
N PRO A 544 2.54 -4.29 23.89
CA PRO A 544 1.48 -3.52 23.24
C PRO A 544 0.16 -3.71 23.99
N SER A 545 -0.74 -2.73 23.86
CA SER A 545 -2.15 -2.94 24.25
C SER A 545 -2.78 -4.02 23.35
N LEU A 546 -3.66 -4.84 23.91
CA LEU A 546 -4.48 -5.79 23.14
C LEU A 546 -5.85 -5.22 22.74
N ARG A 547 -6.17 -3.96 23.07
CA ARG A 547 -7.38 -3.32 22.54
C ARG A 547 -7.28 -3.24 21.02
N ASN A 548 -8.39 -3.57 20.34
CA ASN A 548 -8.47 -3.62 18.87
C ASN A 548 -7.50 -4.58 18.19
N ILE A 549 -6.92 -5.55 18.91
CA ILE A 549 -5.89 -6.46 18.37
C ILE A 549 -6.38 -7.25 17.15
N ALA A 550 -7.69 -7.48 17.01
CA ALA A 550 -8.26 -8.16 15.85
C ALA A 550 -8.14 -7.35 14.55
N LEU A 551 -7.90 -6.04 14.62
CA LEU A 551 -7.83 -5.13 13.46
C LEU A 551 -6.40 -4.83 13.00
N THR A 552 -5.40 -5.18 13.83
CA THR A 552 -4.02 -4.68 13.70
C THR A 552 -3.03 -5.81 13.40
N ALA A 553 -3.46 -6.81 12.62
CA ALA A 553 -2.52 -7.74 12.00
C ALA A 553 -1.56 -6.97 11.07
N PRO A 554 -0.42 -7.52 10.65
CA PRO A 554 0.26 -8.65 11.27
C PRO A 554 0.90 -8.23 12.61
N TYR A 555 1.35 -9.21 13.39
CA TYR A 555 1.67 -9.05 14.79
C TYR A 555 3.18 -9.05 15.07
N MET A 556 3.51 -8.63 16.30
CA MET A 556 4.87 -8.44 16.82
C MET A 556 5.53 -7.17 16.29
N HIS A 557 6.67 -6.78 16.86
CA HIS A 557 7.34 -5.52 16.51
C HIS A 557 7.76 -5.42 15.04
N ASN A 558 7.84 -6.55 14.33
CA ASN A 558 8.31 -6.68 12.94
C ASN A 558 7.24 -7.23 11.99
N GLY A 559 6.01 -7.47 12.46
CA GLY A 559 4.93 -8.05 11.64
C GLY A 559 5.19 -9.50 11.21
N SER A 560 6.06 -10.24 11.90
CA SER A 560 6.50 -11.58 11.48
C SER A 560 5.45 -12.69 11.64
N LEU A 561 4.37 -12.44 12.38
CA LEU A 561 3.28 -13.41 12.56
C LEU A 561 2.01 -12.86 11.94
N SER A 562 1.36 -13.64 11.08
CA SER A 562 0.24 -13.18 10.25
C SER A 562 -1.11 -13.20 10.97
N SER A 563 -1.27 -14.09 11.96
CA SER A 563 -2.54 -14.32 12.65
C SER A 563 -2.39 -14.39 14.17
N LEU A 564 -3.46 -14.08 14.92
CA LEU A 564 -3.49 -14.27 16.37
C LEU A 564 -3.30 -15.72 16.78
N LYS A 565 -3.73 -16.67 15.94
CA LYS A 565 -3.51 -18.10 16.18
C LYS A 565 -2.03 -18.45 16.13
N GLU A 566 -1.26 -17.85 15.21
CA GLU A 566 0.20 -17.98 15.18
C GLU A 566 0.85 -17.34 16.41
N VAL A 567 0.39 -16.16 16.85
CA VAL A 567 0.84 -15.51 18.09
C VAL A 567 0.63 -16.42 19.30
N LEU A 568 -0.58 -16.98 19.47
CA LEU A 568 -0.90 -17.86 20.57
C LEU A 568 -0.06 -19.15 20.54
N ARG A 569 0.15 -19.73 19.35
CA ARG A 569 1.01 -20.92 19.19
C ARG A 569 2.48 -20.62 19.51
N PHE A 570 2.96 -19.44 19.11
CA PHE A 570 4.30 -18.96 19.45
C PHE A 570 4.52 -18.87 20.97
N TYR A 571 3.59 -18.23 21.68
CA TYR A 571 3.67 -18.17 23.15
C TYR A 571 3.45 -19.54 23.81
N ASN A 572 2.60 -20.41 23.24
CA ASN A 572 2.39 -21.77 23.75
C ASN A 572 3.68 -22.62 23.71
N GLN A 573 4.60 -22.33 22.78
CA GLN A 573 5.92 -22.95 22.68
C GLN A 573 6.96 -22.34 23.64
N GLY A 574 6.66 -21.21 24.29
CA GLY A 574 7.58 -20.51 25.18
C GLY A 574 8.55 -19.57 24.48
N GLY A 575 8.16 -18.99 23.34
CA GLY A 575 8.98 -18.01 22.62
C GLY A 575 10.25 -18.61 21.99
N ILE A 576 11.28 -17.79 21.77
CA ILE A 576 12.58 -18.25 21.24
C ILE A 576 13.65 -18.14 22.32
N ALA A 577 14.14 -19.30 22.78
CA ALA A 577 15.17 -19.39 23.80
C ALA A 577 16.44 -18.59 23.42
N ASN A 578 16.89 -17.75 24.35
CA ASN A 578 18.14 -16.99 24.29
C ASN A 578 18.55 -16.55 25.71
N GLU A 579 19.75 -16.00 25.87
CA GLU A 579 20.33 -15.63 27.17
C GLU A 579 19.51 -14.57 27.95
N ASN A 580 18.83 -13.67 27.24
CA ASN A 580 18.07 -12.56 27.80
C ASN A 580 16.54 -12.76 27.67
N LEU A 581 16.08 -14.00 27.43
CA LEU A 581 14.65 -14.28 27.32
C LEU A 581 13.94 -13.91 28.64
N ASP A 582 12.79 -13.25 28.55
CA ASP A 582 12.04 -12.89 29.75
C ASP A 582 11.57 -14.14 30.52
N PRO A 583 11.81 -14.25 31.84
CA PRO A 583 11.46 -15.43 32.63
C PRO A 583 9.98 -15.80 32.65
N LEU A 584 9.08 -14.86 32.31
CA LEU A 584 7.65 -15.12 32.20
C LEU A 584 7.30 -15.90 30.93
N ILE A 585 8.18 -15.89 29.93
CA ILE A 585 7.97 -16.55 28.64
C ILE A 585 8.40 -18.02 28.76
N LYS A 586 7.40 -18.91 28.83
CA LYS A 586 7.57 -20.36 29.01
C LYS A 586 6.45 -21.13 28.30
N PRO A 587 6.64 -22.42 27.98
CA PRO A 587 5.59 -23.21 27.35
C PRO A 587 4.31 -23.23 28.19
N LEU A 588 3.16 -22.96 27.55
CA LEU A 588 1.88 -22.78 28.23
C LEU A 588 1.05 -24.08 28.30
N GLN A 589 1.40 -25.08 27.48
CA GLN A 589 0.73 -26.38 27.39
C GLN A 589 -0.78 -26.26 27.12
N LEU A 590 -1.15 -25.28 26.30
CA LEU A 590 -2.51 -25.08 25.82
C LEU A 590 -2.86 -26.09 24.74
N THR A 591 -4.08 -26.61 24.77
CA THR A 591 -4.67 -27.40 23.68
C THR A 591 -5.14 -26.48 22.55
N ASP A 592 -5.42 -27.05 21.37
CA ASP A 592 -5.97 -26.25 20.25
C ASP A 592 -7.36 -25.65 20.59
N ASP A 593 -8.16 -26.34 21.41
CA ASP A 593 -9.46 -25.83 21.88
C ASP A 593 -9.28 -24.64 22.83
N GLU A 594 -8.32 -24.71 23.76
CA GLU A 594 -8.00 -23.60 24.66
C GLU A 594 -7.45 -22.38 23.89
N ILE A 595 -6.61 -22.61 22.86
CA ILE A 595 -6.16 -21.56 21.96
C ILE A 595 -7.36 -20.91 21.23
N THR A 596 -8.34 -21.71 20.81
CA THR A 596 -9.54 -21.22 20.14
C THR A 596 -10.42 -20.39 21.09
N ASP A 597 -10.57 -20.81 22.35
CA ASP A 597 -11.30 -20.05 23.37
C ASP A 597 -10.60 -18.70 23.66
N ILE A 598 -9.27 -18.68 23.80
CA ILE A 598 -8.52 -17.43 23.99
C ILE A 598 -8.66 -16.52 22.77
N LEU A 599 -8.64 -17.07 21.55
CA LEU A 599 -8.87 -16.29 20.33
C LEU A 599 -10.26 -15.65 20.33
N ALA A 600 -11.30 -16.40 20.72
CA ALA A 600 -12.65 -15.86 20.87
C ALA A 600 -12.69 -14.70 21.88
N PHE A 601 -11.95 -14.80 23.00
CA PHE A 601 -11.78 -13.69 23.93
C PHE A 601 -11.10 -12.47 23.28
N LEU A 602 -9.97 -12.63 22.59
CA LEU A 602 -9.25 -11.52 21.97
C LEU A 602 -10.10 -10.76 20.92
N GLN A 603 -11.02 -11.46 20.23
CA GLN A 603 -11.97 -10.84 19.31
C GLN A 603 -12.96 -9.90 20.01
N THR A 604 -13.22 -10.09 21.31
CA THR A 604 -14.11 -9.21 22.10
C THR A 604 -13.48 -7.89 22.52
N LEU A 605 -12.21 -7.67 22.18
CA LEU A 605 -11.43 -6.48 22.58
C LEU A 605 -11.49 -5.33 21.56
N THR A 606 -12.26 -5.49 20.47
CA THR A 606 -12.51 -4.43 19.49
C THR A 606 -13.56 -3.44 20.02
N GLY A 607 -13.21 -2.16 20.08
CA GLY A 607 -14.07 -1.11 20.62
C GLY A 607 -15.35 -0.92 19.81
N GLY A 608 -16.44 -0.58 20.50
CA GLY A 608 -17.74 -0.35 19.87
C GLY A 608 -17.83 0.93 19.04
N ASN A 609 -16.88 1.86 19.22
CA ASN A 609 -16.82 3.15 18.55
C ASN A 609 -15.75 3.23 17.43
N VAL A 610 -15.17 2.10 17.02
CA VAL A 610 -14.13 2.08 15.95
C VAL A 610 -14.67 2.70 14.65
N ASP A 611 -15.89 2.35 14.25
CA ASP A 611 -16.49 2.85 13.00
C ASP A 611 -16.68 4.38 13.03
N GLU A 612 -16.97 4.96 14.20
CA GLU A 612 -17.10 6.42 14.40
C GLU A 612 -15.75 7.12 14.26
N LEU A 613 -14.68 6.52 14.80
CA LEU A 613 -13.31 7.05 14.67
C LEU A 613 -12.78 6.97 13.23
N VAL A 614 -13.08 5.88 12.52
CA VAL A 614 -12.80 5.77 11.08
C VAL A 614 -13.63 6.79 10.29
N GLY A 615 -14.86 7.04 10.72
CA GLY A 615 -15.73 8.02 10.10
C GLY A 615 -15.28 9.46 10.23
N ASP A 616 -14.73 9.80 11.38
CA ASP A 616 -14.08 11.09 11.58
C ASP A 616 -12.86 11.22 10.68
N ALA A 617 -11.97 10.22 10.66
CA ALA A 617 -10.80 10.21 9.77
C ALA A 617 -11.19 10.42 8.30
N TYR A 618 -12.27 9.75 7.88
CA TYR A 618 -13.17 10.06 6.77
C TYR A 618 -13.22 11.49 6.25
N ALA A 619 -13.58 12.36 7.18
CA ALA A 619 -13.93 13.74 6.93
C ALA A 619 -12.72 14.67 7.02
N ALA A 620 -11.53 14.16 7.34
CA ALA A 620 -10.37 15.00 7.50
C ALA A 620 -9.94 15.56 6.13
N PRO A 621 -9.64 16.87 6.04
CA PRO A 621 -9.12 17.43 4.81
C PRO A 621 -7.74 16.81 4.51
N VAL A 622 -7.59 16.19 3.34
CA VAL A 622 -6.28 15.74 2.87
C VAL A 622 -5.53 16.94 2.31
N GLY A 623 -4.35 17.20 2.86
CA GLY A 623 -3.45 18.22 2.32
C GLY A 623 -2.77 17.69 1.06
N ASP A 624 -3.35 17.97 -0.10
CA ASP A 624 -2.77 17.73 -1.43
C ASP A 624 -2.38 19.07 -2.11
N ARG A 625 -1.60 19.00 -3.20
CA ARG A 625 -1.14 20.17 -3.96
C ARG A 625 -2.23 20.85 -4.78
#